data_AF-A0A5E4VTL4-F1
#
_entry.id   AF-A0A5E4VTL4-F1
#
_cell.length_a   1.000
_cell.length_b   1.000
_cell.length_c   1.000
_cell.angle_alpha   90.00
_cell.angle_beta   90.00
_cell.angle_gamma   90.00
#
_symmetry.space_group_name_H-M   'P 1'
#
loop_
_entity.id
_entity.type
_entity.pdbx_description
1 polymer ?
#
loop_
_entity_poly.entity_id
_entity_poly.type
_entity_poly.pdbx_seq_one_letter_code
_entity_poly.pdbx_strand_id
1 'polypeptide(L)'
;MKIFTQHPASVGESYFQHMGSALSFALPLLGAFLACLVHALLPFLFAKTGSRIIVSLHDRMVTHRHRHAPQAAQANQADQAT
;
A
#
# COMPACT_ATOMS: atom_id res chain seq x y z
N MET A 1 -18.46 -4.13 18.88
CA MET A 1 -17.96 -4.99 17.77
C MET A 1 -18.89 -4.88 16.55
N LYS A 2 -18.92 -3.72 15.90
CA LYS A 2 -19.68 -3.47 14.65
C LYS A 2 -18.92 -2.47 13.78
N ILE A 3 -17.65 -2.76 13.49
CA ILE A 3 -16.85 -1.94 12.57
C ILE A 3 -16.73 -2.63 11.20
N PHE A 4 -17.17 -3.89 11.11
CA PHE A 4 -17.00 -4.74 9.91
C PHE A 4 -18.32 -5.19 9.25
N THR A 5 -19.50 -4.77 9.74
CA THR A 5 -20.78 -5.32 9.24
C THR A 5 -21.93 -4.33 9.01
N GLN A 6 -21.72 -3.01 9.10
CA GLN A 6 -22.78 -2.01 8.87
C GLN A 6 -22.54 -1.03 7.72
N HIS A 7 -21.75 -1.41 6.71
CA HIS A 7 -21.78 -0.72 5.40
C HIS A 7 -21.90 -1.65 4.17
N PRO A 8 -22.49 -2.88 4.22
CA PRO A 8 -22.58 -3.74 3.04
C PRO A 8 -23.70 -3.35 2.05
N ALA A 9 -23.95 -2.05 1.83
CA ALA A 9 -25.04 -1.61 0.94
C ALA A 9 -24.87 -0.22 0.29
N SER A 10 -23.66 0.28 0.03
CA SER A 10 -23.56 1.63 -0.57
C SER A 10 -22.42 1.89 -1.56
N VAL A 11 -21.72 0.89 -2.10
CA VAL A 11 -20.74 1.15 -3.17
C VAL A 11 -20.38 -0.16 -3.87
N GLY A 12 -20.76 -0.27 -5.14
CA GLY A 12 -20.39 -1.38 -6.02
C GLY A 12 -18.92 -1.37 -6.46
N GLU A 13 -17.98 -1.09 -5.54
CA GLU A 13 -16.54 -1.17 -5.78
C GLU A 13 -15.89 -1.95 -4.63
N SER A 14 -15.15 -3.00 -4.97
CA SER A 14 -14.96 -4.12 -4.04
C SER A 14 -13.98 -3.80 -2.91
N TYR A 15 -14.29 -4.21 -1.68
CA TYR A 15 -13.30 -4.38 -0.61
C TYR A 15 -12.05 -5.14 -1.11
N PHE A 16 -12.24 -6.05 -2.07
CA PHE A 16 -11.17 -6.78 -2.76
C PHE A 16 -10.22 -5.88 -3.57
N GLN A 17 -10.65 -4.70 -4.04
CA GLN A 17 -9.83 -3.74 -4.78
C GLN A 17 -8.89 -2.99 -3.84
N HIS A 18 -9.38 -2.55 -2.67
CA HIS A 18 -8.53 -2.02 -1.62
C HIS A 18 -7.60 -3.08 -1.04
N MET A 19 -8.11 -4.28 -0.79
CA MET A 19 -7.31 -5.42 -0.34
C MET A 19 -6.22 -5.79 -1.37
N GLY A 20 -6.54 -5.81 -2.65
CA GLY A 20 -5.59 -6.07 -3.74
C GLY A 20 -4.50 -5.01 -3.84
N SER A 21 -4.87 -3.73 -3.71
CA SER A 21 -3.91 -2.63 -3.66
C SER A 21 -2.95 -2.78 -2.47
N ALA A 22 -3.47 -3.03 -1.27
CA ALA A 22 -2.66 -3.23 -0.07
C ALA A 22 -1.74 -4.47 -0.19
N LEU A 23 -2.27 -5.59 -0.68
CA LEU A 23 -1.50 -6.82 -0.93
C LEU A 23 -0.40 -6.61 -1.96
N SER A 24 -0.61 -5.77 -2.97
CA SER A 24 0.40 -5.47 -4.00
C SER A 24 1.66 -4.77 -3.45
N PHE A 25 1.57 -4.12 -2.29
CA PHE A 25 2.71 -3.56 -1.56
C PHE A 25 3.23 -4.54 -0.49
N ALA A 26 2.33 -5.23 0.21
CA ALA A 26 2.69 -6.15 1.29
C ALA A 26 3.47 -7.38 0.80
N LEU A 27 3.10 -7.98 -0.34
CA LEU A 27 3.74 -9.20 -0.85
C LEU A 27 5.23 -8.99 -1.21
N PRO A 28 5.62 -7.93 -1.96
CA PRO A 28 7.04 -7.66 -2.20
C PRO A 28 7.81 -7.34 -0.91
N LEU A 29 7.21 -6.58 0.03
CA LEU A 29 7.81 -6.29 1.34
C LEU A 29 8.11 -7.58 2.13
N LEU A 30 7.18 -8.52 2.15
CA LEU A 30 7.38 -9.83 2.78
C LEU A 30 8.51 -10.61 2.08
N GLY A 31 8.57 -10.58 0.75
CA GLY A 31 9.67 -11.18 -0.01
C GLY A 31 11.03 -10.55 0.31
N ALA A 32 11.10 -9.22 0.46
CA ALA A 32 12.31 -8.52 0.88
C ALA A 32 12.74 -8.92 2.30
N PHE A 33 11.78 -9.04 3.23
CA PHE A 33 12.04 -9.53 4.58
C PHE A 33 12.62 -10.95 4.58
N LEU A 34 12.01 -11.88 3.85
CA LEU A 34 12.51 -13.25 3.73
C LEU A 34 13.90 -13.30 3.08
N ALA A 35 14.15 -12.49 2.06
CA ALA A 35 15.46 -12.39 1.42
C ALA A 35 16.53 -11.88 2.40
N CYS A 36 16.21 -10.87 3.21
CA CYS A 36 17.11 -10.38 4.26
C CYS A 36 17.33 -11.42 5.36
N LEU A 37 16.31 -12.18 5.73
CA LEU A 37 16.42 -13.25 6.72
C LEU A 37 17.35 -14.36 6.21
N VAL A 38 17.16 -14.83 4.98
CA VAL A 38 18.07 -15.82 4.36
C VAL A 38 19.48 -15.25 4.23
N HIS A 39 19.63 -13.97 3.86
CA HIS A 39 20.93 -13.31 3.80
C HIS A 39 21.63 -13.22 5.16
N ALA A 40 20.89 -12.97 6.23
CA ALA A 40 21.42 -12.95 7.59
C ALA A 40 21.97 -14.33 8.02
N LEU A 41 21.34 -15.42 7.54
CA LEU A 41 21.82 -16.78 7.76
C LEU A 41 22.96 -17.17 6.79
N LEU A 42 22.89 -16.71 5.54
CA LEU A 42 23.81 -17.02 4.44
C LEU A 42 24.25 -15.71 3.77
N PRO A 43 25.34 -15.07 4.24
CA PRO A 43 25.73 -13.70 3.84
C PRO A 43 26.13 -13.57 2.36
N PHE A 44 26.24 -14.67 1.62
CA PHE A 44 26.52 -14.67 0.18
C PHE A 44 25.26 -14.73 -0.70
N LEU A 45 24.10 -15.06 -0.12
CA LEU A 45 22.85 -15.22 -0.87
C LEU A 45 21.96 -13.98 -0.72
N PHE A 46 21.31 -13.55 -1.79
CA PHE A 46 20.32 -12.45 -1.81
C PHE A 46 20.78 -11.05 -1.36
N ALA A 47 22.09 -10.76 -1.35
CA ALA A 47 22.66 -9.48 -0.88
C ALA A 47 22.02 -8.22 -1.51
N LYS A 48 21.57 -8.28 -2.77
CA LYS A 48 20.92 -7.14 -3.46
C LYS A 48 19.39 -7.26 -3.57
N THR A 49 18.81 -8.40 -3.20
CA THR A 49 17.39 -8.67 -3.45
C THR A 49 16.49 -7.81 -2.57
N GLY A 50 16.79 -7.70 -1.27
CA GLY A 50 16.04 -6.84 -0.35
C GLY A 50 16.04 -5.37 -0.79
N SER A 51 17.22 -4.81 -1.06
CA SER A 51 17.35 -3.41 -1.51
C SER A 51 16.64 -3.14 -2.83
N ARG A 52 16.74 -4.05 -3.82
CA ARG A 52 16.04 -3.89 -5.11
C ARG A 52 14.52 -3.84 -4.95
N ILE A 53 13.96 -4.68 -4.08
CA ILE A 53 12.51 -4.70 -3.83
C ILE A 53 12.07 -3.40 -3.14
N ILE A 54 12.82 -2.93 -2.14
CA ILE A 54 12.51 -1.67 -1.45
C ILE A 54 12.58 -0.48 -2.41
N VAL A 55 13.61 -0.41 -3.28
CA VAL A 55 13.73 0.65 -4.28
C VAL A 55 12.56 0.62 -5.26
N SER A 56 12.15 -0.56 -5.73
CA SER A 56 10.98 -0.70 -6.60
C SER A 56 9.68 -0.28 -5.92
N LEU A 57 9.48 -0.64 -4.65
CA LEU A 57 8.33 -0.18 -3.86
C LEU A 57 8.35 1.33 -3.63
N HIS A 58 9.52 1.90 -3.38
CA HIS A 58 9.70 3.35 -3.21
C HIS A 58 9.37 4.10 -4.50
N ASP A 59 9.86 3.62 -5.64
CA ASP A 59 9.54 4.17 -6.95
C ASP A 59 8.03 4.11 -7.26
N ARG A 60 7.38 2.99 -6.94
CA ARG A 60 5.92 2.86 -7.03
C ARG A 60 5.21 3.86 -6.12
N MET A 61 5.70 4.09 -4.91
CA MET A 61 5.13 5.05 -3.96
C MET A 61 5.24 6.48 -4.48
N VAL A 62 6.39 6.88 -5.03
CA VAL A 62 6.64 8.22 -5.57
C VAL A 62 5.85 8.44 -6.86
N THR A 63 5.86 7.47 -7.78
CA THR A 63 5.11 7.54 -9.05
C THR A 63 3.60 7.63 -8.82
N HIS A 64 3.07 6.88 -7.85
CA HIS A 64 1.63 6.92 -7.51
C HIS A 64 1.26 8.11 -6.62
N ARG A 65 2.23 8.79 -5.97
CA ARG A 65 2.00 9.98 -5.15
C ARG A 65 1.44 11.14 -5.97
N HIS A 66 1.83 11.25 -7.25
CA HIS A 66 1.32 12.29 -8.15
C HIS A 66 -0.17 12.11 -8.50
N ARG A 67 -0.73 10.90 -8.39
CA ARG A 67 -2.17 10.64 -8.58
C ARG A 67 -3.01 10.90 -7.33
N HIS A 68 -2.41 10.89 -6.14
CA HIS A 68 -3.06 11.24 -4.87
C HIS A 68 -2.62 12.63 -4.38
N ALA A 69 -2.53 13.61 -5.29
CA ALA A 69 -2.60 15.01 -4.86
C ALA A 69 -3.90 15.19 -4.03
N PRO A 70 -3.83 15.86 -2.88
CA PRO A 70 -4.67 15.54 -1.75
C PRO A 70 -6.14 15.89 -2.03
N GLN A 71 -7.02 14.89 -1.90
CA GLN A 71 -8.48 15.06 -1.70
C GLN A 71 -8.83 15.94 -0.48
N ALA A 72 -7.84 16.50 0.23
CA ALA A 72 -8.02 17.54 1.25
C ALA A 72 -8.63 18.84 0.69
N ALA A 73 -8.63 19.07 -0.63
CA ALA A 73 -9.28 20.24 -1.23
C ALA A 73 -10.82 20.13 -1.29
N GLN A 74 -11.40 18.93 -1.19
CA GLN A 74 -12.85 18.73 -1.37
C GLN A 74 -13.65 18.79 -0.07
N ALA A 75 -12.97 18.76 1.09
CA ALA A 75 -13.58 18.96 2.40
C ALA A 75 -13.93 20.44 2.70
N ASN A 76 -13.36 21.40 1.95
CA ASN A 76 -13.51 22.84 2.21
C ASN A 76 -14.70 23.50 1.48
N GLN A 77 -15.43 22.79 0.62
CA GLN A 77 -16.60 23.33 -0.08
C GLN A 77 -17.94 23.03 0.61
N ALA A 78 -17.96 22.11 1.59
CA ALA A 78 -19.16 21.78 2.35
C ALA A 78 -19.46 22.77 3.50
N ASP A 79 -18.51 23.64 3.85
CA ASP A 79 -18.61 24.58 4.98
C ASP A 79 -18.97 26.02 4.55
N GLN A 80 -19.13 26.28 3.24
CA GLN A 80 -19.45 27.60 2.68
C GLN A 80 -20.93 27.77 2.25
N ALA A 81 -21.79 26.82 2.59
CA ALA A 81 -23.22 26.82 2.22
C ALA A 81 -24.17 26.95 3.42
N THR A 82 -23.71 27.53 4.53
CA THR A 82 -24.51 27.86 5.72
C THR A 82 -24.50 29.35 6.02
#